data_AF-A0A9E1F4Q8-F1
#
_entry.id   AF-A0A9E1F4Q8-F1
#
_cell.length_a   1.000
_cell.length_b   1.000
_cell.length_c   1.000
_cell.angle_alpha   90.00
_cell.angle_beta   90.00
_cell.angle_gamma   90.00
#
_symmetry.space_group_name_H-M   'P 1'
#
loop_
_entity.id
_entity.type
_entity.pdbx_description
1 polymer ?
#
loop_
_entity_poly.entity_id
_entity_poly.type
_entity_poly.pdbx_seq_one_letter_code
_entity_poly.pdbx_strand_id
1 'polypeptide(L)'
;MGRVEQRLYRQQMARRRLGRMIVLTLLIFAAGALTLTRNAASHLTAETIAQPTATPIAAAYDQTVVSREITLAAETWYAIQTGVFSNEDAAREKAELLTDRGAPGAVVEDGEKWRVFIACYGTETDAASVRQRLGENQRIETYLYRWTCPELQLRLKGMAGQVDVAEAGFTLLLQAARTLRDTAYLLDAGELTLTEAREQITALDGQLTLWRQTAQERFGRNPPSPIKELLALSDAWAQIRGNLENQDSKTALSAQLKLEGIGLFGRMIALRQGMGA
;
A
#
# COMPACT_ATOMS: atom_id res chain seq x y z
N MET A 1 17.11 8.29 37.86
CA MET A 1 17.80 7.14 37.23
C MET A 1 16.82 6.41 36.30
N GLY A 2 16.42 7.04 35.18
CA GLY A 2 15.25 6.53 34.40
C GLY A 2 15.00 7.10 33.00
N ARG A 3 15.90 7.93 32.44
CA ARG A 3 15.80 8.41 31.04
C ARG A 3 16.92 7.89 30.12
N VAL A 4 18.03 7.44 30.69
CA VAL A 4 19.17 6.90 29.94
C VAL A 4 18.97 5.42 29.60
N GLU A 5 18.41 4.63 30.52
CA GLU A 5 18.13 3.20 30.31
C GLU A 5 17.03 2.95 29.27
N GLN A 6 16.00 3.80 29.21
CA GLN A 6 14.95 3.70 28.18
C GLN A 6 15.46 3.99 26.76
N ARG A 7 16.46 4.87 26.61
CA ARG A 7 17.10 5.14 25.31
C ARG A 7 18.02 3.99 24.89
N LEU A 8 18.75 3.40 25.84
CA LEU A 8 19.58 2.22 25.59
C LEU A 8 18.75 0.98 25.25
N TYR A 9 17.60 0.77 25.89
CA TYR A 9 16.69 -0.34 25.60
C TYR A 9 16.03 -0.22 24.22
N ARG A 10 15.62 0.98 23.80
CA ARG A 10 15.08 1.23 22.45
C ARG A 10 16.14 1.11 21.36
N GLN A 11 17.37 1.58 21.60
CA GLN A 11 18.50 1.34 20.68
C GLN A 11 18.86 -0.15 20.57
N GLN A 12 18.76 -0.93 21.64
CA GLN A 12 19.01 -2.38 21.59
C GLN A 12 17.92 -3.14 20.81
N MET A 13 16.65 -2.74 20.93
CA MET A 13 15.54 -3.33 20.14
C MET A 13 15.62 -2.97 18.65
N ALA A 14 15.99 -1.72 18.33
CA ALA A 14 16.21 -1.28 16.95
C ALA A 14 17.42 -2.01 16.31
N ARG A 15 18.53 -2.17 17.04
CA ARG A 15 19.69 -2.94 16.57
C ARG A 15 19.40 -4.43 16.40
N ARG A 16 18.53 -5.04 17.23
CA ARG A 16 18.11 -6.44 17.07
C ARG A 16 17.17 -6.65 15.88
N ARG A 17 16.30 -5.69 15.55
CA ARG A 17 15.44 -5.75 14.36
C ARG A 17 16.22 -5.48 13.08
N LEU A 18 17.14 -4.51 13.10
CA LEU A 18 18.03 -4.21 11.98
C LEU A 18 19.02 -5.36 11.72
N GLY A 19 19.58 -5.97 12.77
CA GLY A 19 20.42 -7.16 12.65
C GLY A 19 19.69 -8.37 12.08
N ARG A 20 18.41 -8.61 12.46
CA ARG A 20 17.60 -9.69 11.88
C ARG A 20 17.22 -9.43 10.41
N MET A 21 16.96 -8.18 10.05
CA MET A 21 16.71 -7.80 8.65
C MET A 21 17.96 -7.99 7.79
N ILE A 22 19.13 -7.50 8.24
CA ILE A 22 20.39 -7.65 7.49
C ILE A 22 20.77 -9.13 7.32
N VAL A 23 20.58 -9.97 8.35
CA VAL A 23 20.83 -11.42 8.25
C VAL A 23 19.87 -12.09 7.26
N LEU A 24 18.59 -11.71 7.23
CA LEU A 24 17.62 -12.25 6.27
C LEU A 24 17.93 -11.82 4.83
N THR A 25 18.31 -10.56 4.61
CA THR A 25 18.72 -10.07 3.29
C THR A 25 20.01 -10.73 2.81
N LEU A 26 20.99 -10.95 3.70
CA LEU A 26 22.22 -11.67 3.38
C LEU A 26 21.98 -13.17 3.10
N LEU A 27 21.03 -13.82 3.79
CA LEU A 27 20.67 -15.22 3.51
C LEU A 27 19.99 -15.39 2.15
N ILE A 28 19.16 -14.43 1.74
CA ILE A 28 18.55 -14.42 0.40
C ILE A 28 19.61 -14.18 -0.69
N PHE A 29 20.58 -13.28 -0.44
CA PHE A 29 21.69 -13.05 -1.36
C PHE A 29 22.67 -14.24 -1.44
N ALA A 30 22.95 -14.91 -0.32
CA ALA A 30 23.81 -16.10 -0.29
C ALA A 30 23.16 -17.30 -1.00
N ALA A 31 21.83 -17.47 -0.89
CA ALA A 31 21.09 -18.48 -1.65
C ALA A 31 21.13 -18.20 -3.17
N GLY A 32 21.04 -16.93 -3.58
CA GLY A 32 21.18 -16.51 -4.98
C GLY A 32 22.60 -16.64 -5.54
N ALA A 33 23.63 -16.41 -4.72
CA ALA A 33 25.02 -16.60 -5.11
C ALA A 33 25.42 -18.08 -5.22
N LEU A 34 24.80 -18.96 -4.43
CA LEU A 34 25.01 -20.41 -4.49
C LEU A 34 24.42 -21.03 -5.77
N THR A 35 23.40 -20.41 -6.36
CA THR A 35 22.85 -20.81 -7.67
C THR A 35 23.64 -20.31 -8.88
N LEU A 36 24.55 -19.35 -8.70
CA LEU A 36 25.30 -18.70 -9.79
C LEU A 36 26.80 -19.09 -9.88
N THR A 37 27.31 -19.91 -8.96
CA THR A 37 28.74 -20.29 -8.94
C THR A 37 29.05 -21.78 -9.03
N ARG A 38 28.05 -22.64 -9.26
CA ARG A 38 28.31 -24.02 -9.70
C ARG A 38 28.30 -24.12 -11.22
N ASN A 39 29.35 -23.55 -11.82
CA ASN A 39 29.82 -23.96 -13.14
C ASN A 39 31.35 -23.93 -13.13
N ALA A 40 31.98 -25.01 -12.68
CA ALA A 40 33.32 -25.39 -13.13
C ALA A 40 33.59 -26.87 -12.83
N ALA A 41 33.82 -27.61 -13.92
CA ALA A 41 34.50 -28.89 -14.06
C ALA A 41 33.80 -30.16 -13.54
N SER A 42 33.26 -30.97 -14.46
CA SER A 42 34.04 -32.07 -15.05
C SER A 42 33.27 -32.88 -16.12
N HIS A 43 33.97 -33.13 -17.23
CA HIS A 43 33.73 -34.07 -18.36
C HIS A 43 32.54 -33.85 -19.32
N LEU A 44 32.86 -33.19 -20.44
CA LEU A 44 32.11 -33.17 -21.68
C LEU A 44 32.20 -34.53 -22.39
N THR A 45 31.05 -35.13 -22.68
CA THR A 45 30.86 -36.09 -23.78
C THR A 45 29.71 -35.57 -24.64
N ALA A 46 29.94 -35.47 -25.96
CA ALA A 46 28.98 -34.95 -26.91
C ALA A 46 28.34 -36.11 -27.68
N GLU A 47 27.08 -36.40 -27.37
CA GLU A 47 26.18 -37.14 -28.24
C GLU A 47 25.16 -36.18 -28.82
N THR A 48 24.87 -36.30 -30.13
CA THR A 48 23.84 -35.50 -30.78
C THR A 48 22.47 -36.02 -30.35
N ILE A 49 21.91 -35.39 -29.33
CA ILE A 49 20.52 -35.62 -28.90
C ILE A 49 19.62 -34.86 -29.89
N ALA A 50 18.61 -35.55 -30.43
CA ALA A 50 17.60 -34.93 -31.27
C ALA A 50 17.04 -33.68 -30.57
N GLN A 51 17.04 -32.57 -31.29
CA GLN A 51 16.61 -31.27 -30.81
C GLN A 51 15.21 -31.41 -30.18
N PRO A 52 15.00 -31.05 -28.90
CA PRO A 52 13.67 -31.01 -28.35
C PRO A 52 12.88 -29.99 -29.17
N THR A 53 11.87 -30.46 -29.89
CA THR A 53 10.82 -29.60 -30.42
C THR A 53 10.31 -28.77 -29.25
N ALA A 54 10.27 -27.45 -29.40
CA ALA A 54 9.81 -26.55 -28.35
C ALA A 54 8.47 -27.05 -27.81
N THR A 55 8.48 -27.53 -26.57
CA THR A 55 7.24 -27.79 -25.84
C THR A 55 6.54 -26.44 -25.75
N PRO A 56 5.30 -26.29 -26.24
CA PRO A 56 4.56 -25.04 -26.04
C PRO A 56 4.56 -24.74 -24.54
N ILE A 57 4.76 -23.46 -24.20
CA ILE A 57 4.62 -22.96 -22.82
C ILE A 57 3.14 -23.05 -22.46
N ALA A 58 2.73 -24.26 -22.11
CA ALA A 58 1.54 -24.55 -21.36
C ALA A 58 2.04 -25.31 -20.13
N ALA A 59 2.67 -24.59 -19.20
CA ALA A 59 2.65 -25.06 -17.82
C ALA A 59 1.16 -25.20 -17.49
N ALA A 60 0.67 -26.43 -17.46
CA ALA A 60 -0.72 -26.72 -17.18
C ALA A 60 -1.06 -26.01 -15.87
N TYR A 61 -1.87 -24.96 -15.95
CA TYR A 61 -2.31 -24.23 -14.78
C TYR A 61 -2.90 -25.24 -13.81
N ASP A 62 -2.57 -25.15 -12.51
CA ASP A 62 -3.21 -25.98 -11.51
C ASP A 62 -4.73 -25.76 -11.58
N GLN A 63 -5.43 -26.76 -12.14
CA GLN A 63 -6.87 -26.71 -12.38
C GLN A 63 -7.66 -27.13 -11.15
N THR A 64 -7.00 -27.36 -10.01
CA THR A 64 -7.66 -27.74 -8.76
C THR A 64 -8.61 -26.63 -8.35
N VAL A 65 -9.90 -26.96 -8.33
CA VAL A 65 -10.93 -26.07 -7.80
C VAL A 65 -10.91 -26.15 -6.29
N VAL A 66 -10.72 -25.01 -5.64
CA VAL A 66 -10.69 -24.88 -4.19
C VAL A 66 -11.79 -23.94 -3.72
N SER A 67 -12.17 -24.09 -2.46
CA SER A 67 -13.02 -23.15 -1.73
C SER A 67 -12.25 -22.76 -0.47
N ARG A 68 -11.89 -21.48 -0.35
CA ARG A 68 -11.10 -20.95 0.77
C ARG A 68 -11.88 -19.85 1.46
N GLU A 69 -11.95 -19.91 2.78
CA GLU A 69 -12.41 -18.79 3.59
C GLU A 69 -11.20 -17.90 3.91
N ILE A 70 -11.34 -16.61 3.61
CA ILE A 70 -10.33 -15.60 3.93
C ILE A 70 -10.96 -14.53 4.82
N THR A 71 -10.15 -13.98 5.71
CA THR A 71 -10.54 -12.84 6.56
C THR A 71 -9.68 -11.65 6.22
N LEU A 72 -10.30 -10.61 5.67
CA LEU A 72 -9.68 -9.32 5.49
C LEU A 72 -9.85 -8.51 6.77
N ALA A 73 -8.82 -8.49 7.61
CA ALA A 73 -8.87 -7.82 8.91
C ALA A 73 -9.29 -6.35 8.79
N ALA A 74 -10.06 -5.87 9.76
CA ALA A 74 -10.39 -4.46 9.87
C ALA A 74 -9.12 -3.61 10.00
N GLU A 75 -9.16 -2.40 9.43
CA GLU A 75 -8.08 -1.42 9.54
C GLU A 75 -8.68 -0.10 10.00
N THR A 76 -8.12 0.53 11.02
CA THR A 76 -8.56 1.85 11.50
C THR A 76 -7.45 2.85 11.35
N TRP A 77 -7.74 3.96 10.67
CA TRP A 77 -6.88 5.14 10.59
C TRP A 77 -7.50 6.28 11.38
N TYR A 78 -6.66 7.21 11.80
CA TYR A 78 -7.07 8.42 12.52
C TYR A 78 -6.78 9.62 11.64
N ALA A 79 -7.84 10.20 11.07
CA ALA A 79 -7.77 11.31 10.15
C ALA A 79 -7.87 12.65 10.89
N ILE A 80 -7.08 13.63 10.44
CA ILE A 80 -7.23 15.02 10.86
C ILE A 80 -8.23 15.69 9.93
N GLN A 81 -9.40 15.99 10.47
CA GLN A 81 -10.54 16.56 9.75
C GLN A 81 -10.61 18.08 9.96
N THR A 82 -10.79 18.83 8.88
CA THR A 82 -10.92 20.30 8.87
C THR A 82 -12.33 20.79 8.53
N GLY A 83 -13.23 19.89 8.13
CA GLY A 83 -14.62 20.21 7.86
C GLY A 83 -15.48 19.00 7.50
N VAL A 84 -16.79 19.17 7.63
CA VAL A 84 -17.83 18.24 7.18
C VAL A 84 -18.93 19.07 6.51
N PHE A 85 -19.33 18.66 5.32
CA PHE A 85 -20.24 19.40 4.46
C PHE A 85 -21.35 18.47 3.97
N SER A 86 -22.52 19.04 3.66
CA SER A 86 -23.62 18.35 2.98
C SER A 86 -23.60 18.59 1.46
N ASN A 87 -22.53 19.18 0.94
CA ASN A 87 -22.33 19.44 -0.49
C ASN A 87 -20.85 19.23 -0.83
N GLU A 88 -20.57 18.55 -1.94
CA GLU A 88 -19.22 18.27 -2.42
C GLU A 88 -18.46 19.55 -2.76
N ASP A 89 -19.11 20.49 -3.45
CA ASP A 89 -18.44 21.73 -3.91
C ASP A 89 -17.92 22.56 -2.73
N ALA A 90 -18.69 22.64 -1.64
CA ALA A 90 -18.29 23.34 -0.42
C ALA A 90 -17.10 22.65 0.27
N ALA A 91 -17.07 21.31 0.25
CA ALA A 91 -15.92 20.55 0.76
C ALA A 91 -14.66 20.77 -0.10
N ARG A 92 -14.84 20.86 -1.42
CA ARG A 92 -13.76 21.12 -2.38
C ARG A 92 -13.19 22.52 -2.22
N GLU A 93 -14.03 23.54 -2.09
CA GLU A 93 -13.61 24.91 -1.78
C GLU A 93 -12.79 24.95 -0.48
N LYS A 94 -13.27 24.28 0.58
CA LYS A 94 -12.53 24.16 1.84
C LYS A 94 -11.17 23.48 1.66
N ALA A 95 -11.09 22.43 0.84
CA ALA A 95 -9.85 21.70 0.58
C ALA A 95 -8.82 22.54 -0.19
N GLU A 96 -9.28 23.32 -1.19
CA GLU A 96 -8.44 24.20 -2.00
C GLU A 96 -7.82 25.33 -1.19
N LEU A 97 -8.57 25.92 -0.25
CA LEU A 97 -8.08 26.96 0.67
C LEU A 97 -6.93 26.48 1.57
N LEU A 98 -6.72 25.18 1.71
CA LEU A 98 -5.65 24.60 2.53
C LEU A 98 -4.36 24.37 1.74
N THR A 99 -4.41 24.41 0.40
CA THR A 99 -3.25 24.27 -0.49
C THR A 99 -2.21 25.35 -0.21
N ASP A 100 -2.64 26.60 -0.05
CA ASP A 100 -1.76 27.75 0.26
C ASP A 100 -1.06 27.61 1.62
N ARG A 101 -1.58 26.74 2.49
CA ARG A 101 -1.01 26.43 3.81
C ARG A 101 -0.10 25.19 3.80
N GLY A 102 0.21 24.65 2.62
CA GLY A 102 1.06 23.48 2.44
C GLY A 102 0.44 22.16 2.90
N ALA A 103 -0.89 22.12 3.08
CA ALA A 103 -1.62 20.95 3.54
C ALA A 103 -2.92 20.77 2.71
N PRO A 104 -2.82 20.43 1.42
CA PRO A 104 -3.99 20.25 0.57
C PRO A 104 -4.96 19.25 1.21
N GLY A 105 -6.26 19.58 1.17
CA GLY A 105 -7.30 18.72 1.71
C GLY A 105 -7.72 17.63 0.72
N ALA A 106 -7.93 16.42 1.21
CA ALA A 106 -8.64 15.37 0.49
C ALA A 106 -10.12 15.41 0.87
N VAL A 107 -10.98 15.51 -0.15
CA VAL A 107 -12.44 15.39 0.01
C VAL A 107 -12.80 13.91 -0.05
N VAL A 108 -13.52 13.42 0.95
CA VAL A 108 -13.97 12.03 1.07
C VAL A 108 -15.47 12.01 1.29
N GLU A 109 -16.18 11.25 0.47
CA GLU A 109 -17.58 10.92 0.66
C GLU A 109 -17.75 9.92 1.83
N ASP A 110 -18.63 10.23 2.76
CA ASP A 110 -18.94 9.42 3.94
C ASP A 110 -20.46 9.46 4.20
N GLY A 111 -21.18 8.56 3.52
CA GLY A 111 -22.64 8.57 3.47
C GLY A 111 -23.16 9.81 2.76
N GLU A 112 -24.10 10.53 3.36
CA GLU A 112 -24.69 11.77 2.80
C GLU A 112 -23.83 13.03 3.04
N LYS A 113 -22.57 12.86 3.42
CA LYS A 113 -21.68 13.96 3.81
C LYS A 113 -20.33 13.87 3.10
N TRP A 114 -19.70 15.03 2.93
CA TRP A 114 -18.35 15.17 2.41
C TRP A 114 -17.44 15.69 3.51
N ARG A 115 -16.39 14.94 3.83
CA ARG A 115 -15.40 15.30 4.84
C ARG A 115 -14.12 15.80 4.17
N VAL A 116 -13.47 16.77 4.79
CA VAL A 116 -12.15 17.24 4.36
C VAL A 116 -11.10 16.76 5.35
N PHE A 117 -10.18 15.92 4.88
CA PHE A 117 -9.05 15.41 5.65
C PHE A 117 -7.74 16.00 5.12
N ILE A 118 -6.79 16.32 6.00
CA ILE A 118 -5.47 16.85 5.61
C ILE A 118 -4.32 15.86 5.87
N ALA A 119 -4.56 14.86 6.71
CA ALA A 119 -3.60 13.79 7.00
C ALA A 119 -4.32 12.61 7.67
N CYS A 120 -3.73 11.42 7.58
CA CYS A 120 -4.15 10.23 8.31
C CYS A 120 -2.96 9.55 8.98
N TYR A 121 -3.20 8.89 10.10
CA TYR A 121 -2.19 8.15 10.86
C TYR A 121 -2.71 6.77 11.25
N GLY A 122 -1.79 5.81 11.40
CA GLY A 122 -2.13 4.46 11.86
C GLY A 122 -2.50 4.38 13.35
N THR A 123 -2.14 5.39 14.15
CA THR A 123 -2.43 5.42 15.59
C THR A 123 -3.11 6.71 16.02
N GLU A 124 -3.94 6.61 17.06
CA GLU A 124 -4.63 7.75 17.65
C GLU A 124 -3.63 8.74 18.25
N THR A 125 -2.59 8.24 18.91
CA THR A 125 -1.56 9.04 19.56
C THR A 125 -0.81 9.94 18.57
N ASP A 126 -0.41 9.41 17.41
CA ASP A 126 0.32 10.18 16.40
C ASP A 126 -0.58 11.27 15.81
N ALA A 127 -1.83 10.93 15.50
CA ALA A 127 -2.80 11.88 14.98
C ALA A 127 -3.15 12.97 16.00
N ALA A 128 -3.34 12.61 17.28
CA ALA A 128 -3.63 13.56 18.35
C ALA A 128 -2.47 14.54 18.56
N SER A 129 -1.23 14.05 18.52
CA SER A 129 -0.02 14.87 18.61
C SER A 129 0.08 15.89 17.47
N VAL A 130 -0.17 15.45 16.22
CA VAL A 130 -0.14 16.36 15.07
C VAL A 130 -1.29 17.37 15.14
N ARG A 131 -2.50 16.93 15.49
CA ARG A 131 -3.66 17.81 15.65
C ARG A 131 -3.41 18.91 16.68
N GLN A 132 -2.82 18.56 17.83
CA GLN A 132 -2.47 19.54 18.86
C GLN A 132 -1.50 20.60 18.32
N ARG A 133 -0.44 20.19 17.62
CA ARG A 133 0.52 21.13 17.00
C ARG A 133 -0.14 22.06 15.97
N LEU A 134 -1.10 21.56 15.18
CA LEU A 134 -1.84 22.38 14.22
C LEU A 134 -2.74 23.41 14.90
N GLY A 135 -3.39 23.03 16.00
CA GLY A 135 -4.20 23.94 16.81
C GLY A 135 -3.36 25.04 17.47
N GLU A 136 -2.26 24.66 18.13
CA GLU A 136 -1.40 25.59 18.88
C GLU A 136 -0.60 26.52 17.97
N ASN A 137 0.02 25.98 16.90
CA ASN A 137 0.99 26.73 16.10
C ASN A 137 0.37 27.40 14.87
N GLN A 138 -0.71 26.84 14.33
CA GLN A 138 -1.29 27.29 13.05
C GLN A 138 -2.73 27.78 13.17
N ARG A 139 -3.34 27.67 14.36
CA ARG A 139 -4.74 28.05 14.64
C ARG A 139 -5.72 27.45 13.63
N ILE A 140 -5.44 26.23 13.17
CA ILE A 140 -6.33 25.49 12.28
C ILE A 140 -7.28 24.67 13.14
N GLU A 141 -8.57 24.96 13.03
CA GLU A 141 -9.60 24.17 13.67
C GLU A 141 -9.64 22.77 13.07
N THR A 142 -9.35 21.77 13.90
CA THR A 142 -9.17 20.39 13.48
C THR A 142 -9.77 19.41 14.48
N TYR A 143 -10.36 18.35 13.93
CA TYR A 143 -11.00 17.27 14.67
C TYR A 143 -10.31 15.95 14.36
N LEU A 144 -10.34 15.03 15.32
CA LEU A 144 -9.89 13.67 15.09
C LEU A 144 -11.06 12.82 14.61
N TYR A 145 -10.93 12.20 13.44
CA TYR A 145 -11.92 11.26 12.91
C TYR A 145 -11.34 9.86 12.88
N ARG A 146 -12.00 8.93 13.58
CA ARG A 146 -11.68 7.50 13.54
C ARG A 146 -12.31 6.90 12.28
N TRP A 147 -11.49 6.55 11.30
CA TRP A 147 -11.92 6.07 10.00
C TRP A 147 -11.59 4.59 9.84
N THR A 148 -12.61 3.75 9.77
CA THR A 148 -12.44 2.29 9.80
C THR A 148 -12.85 1.64 8.48
N CYS A 149 -11.92 0.90 7.90
CA CYS A 149 -12.19 -0.10 6.88
C CYS A 149 -12.64 -1.39 7.57
N PRO A 150 -13.90 -1.81 7.39
CA PRO A 150 -14.48 -2.89 8.18
C PRO A 150 -13.81 -4.23 7.88
N GLU A 151 -13.85 -5.15 8.85
CA GLU A 151 -13.48 -6.54 8.57
C GLU A 151 -14.42 -7.11 7.51
N LEU A 152 -13.89 -7.96 6.63
CA LEU A 152 -14.68 -8.66 5.63
C LEU A 152 -14.26 -10.12 5.58
N GLN A 153 -15.21 -11.01 5.80
CA GLN A 153 -15.03 -12.45 5.64
C GLN A 153 -15.58 -12.86 4.27
N LEU A 154 -14.74 -13.53 3.48
CA LEU A 154 -15.08 -13.95 2.13
C LEU A 154 -14.86 -15.44 1.96
N ARG A 155 -15.77 -16.11 1.25
CA ARG A 155 -15.53 -17.45 0.73
C ARG A 155 -15.21 -17.35 -0.75
N LEU A 156 -13.93 -17.54 -1.09
CA LEU A 156 -13.46 -17.54 -2.47
C LEU A 156 -13.52 -18.97 -3.02
N LYS A 157 -14.18 -19.14 -4.17
CA LYS A 157 -14.26 -20.42 -4.88
C LYS A 157 -13.79 -20.24 -6.32
N GLY A 158 -12.83 -21.05 -6.74
CA GLY A 158 -12.22 -20.97 -8.07
C GLY A 158 -11.03 -21.89 -8.21
N MET A 159 -10.30 -21.80 -9.32
CA MET A 159 -9.00 -22.49 -9.43
C MET A 159 -8.04 -21.97 -8.35
N ALA A 160 -7.19 -22.84 -7.79
CA ALA A 160 -6.26 -22.48 -6.71
C ALA A 160 -5.48 -21.19 -7.00
N GLY A 161 -4.88 -21.09 -8.19
CA GLY A 161 -4.14 -19.90 -8.61
C GLY A 161 -5.00 -18.64 -8.77
N GLN A 162 -6.31 -18.76 -9.05
CA GLN A 162 -7.22 -17.61 -9.06
C GLN A 162 -7.52 -17.13 -7.64
N VAL A 163 -7.76 -18.07 -6.71
CA VAL A 163 -8.01 -17.76 -5.30
C VAL A 163 -6.79 -17.07 -4.68
N ASP A 164 -5.58 -17.55 -4.97
CA ASP A 164 -4.34 -16.94 -4.48
C ASP A 164 -4.15 -15.51 -5.01
N VAL A 165 -4.43 -15.27 -6.30
CA VAL A 165 -4.31 -13.93 -6.90
C VAL A 165 -5.37 -12.96 -6.37
N ALA A 166 -6.59 -13.44 -6.12
CA ALA A 166 -7.64 -12.64 -5.49
C ALA A 166 -7.24 -12.19 -4.07
N GLU A 167 -6.80 -13.14 -3.24
CA GLU A 167 -6.35 -12.88 -1.87
C GLU A 167 -5.14 -11.92 -1.82
N ALA A 168 -4.18 -12.11 -2.72
CA ALA A 168 -3.04 -11.21 -2.87
C ALA A 168 -3.48 -9.79 -3.26
N GLY A 169 -4.49 -9.65 -4.14
CA GLY A 169 -4.99 -8.34 -4.58
C GLY A 169 -5.64 -7.54 -3.45
N PHE A 170 -6.51 -8.18 -2.66
CA PHE A 170 -7.11 -7.54 -1.49
C PHE A 170 -6.07 -7.07 -0.48
N THR A 171 -5.04 -7.88 -0.26
CA THR A 171 -3.96 -7.55 0.67
C THR A 171 -3.10 -6.41 0.14
N LEU A 172 -2.73 -6.48 -1.15
CA LEU A 172 -1.83 -5.53 -1.79
C LEU A 172 -2.38 -4.11 -1.84
N LEU A 173 -3.66 -3.92 -2.18
CA LEU A 173 -4.23 -2.56 -2.25
C LEU A 173 -4.35 -1.88 -0.89
N LEU A 174 -4.70 -2.63 0.17
CA LEU A 174 -4.69 -2.07 1.51
C LEU A 174 -3.26 -1.77 1.97
N GLN A 175 -2.30 -2.64 1.63
CA GLN A 175 -0.89 -2.40 1.88
C GLN A 175 -0.40 -1.15 1.14
N ALA A 176 -0.80 -0.95 -0.10
CA ALA A 176 -0.47 0.24 -0.89
C ALA A 176 -0.91 1.52 -0.17
N ALA A 177 -2.16 1.57 0.30
CA ALA A 177 -2.68 2.71 1.05
C ALA A 177 -1.84 2.97 2.33
N ARG A 178 -1.53 1.90 3.10
CA ARG A 178 -0.68 2.00 4.29
C ARG A 178 0.71 2.53 3.96
N THR A 179 1.33 2.03 2.89
CA THR A 179 2.64 2.51 2.43
C THR A 179 2.60 4.00 2.12
N LEU A 180 1.63 4.49 1.33
CA LEU A 180 1.52 5.92 1.03
C LEU A 180 1.40 6.78 2.31
N ARG A 181 0.54 6.35 3.25
CA ARG A 181 0.37 7.01 4.56
C ARG A 181 1.66 7.05 5.36
N ASP A 182 2.32 5.90 5.50
CA ASP A 182 3.51 5.75 6.35
C ASP A 182 4.73 6.43 5.73
N THR A 183 4.89 6.39 4.41
CA THR A 183 5.93 7.14 3.70
C THR A 183 5.75 8.65 3.90
N ALA A 184 4.52 9.17 3.83
CA ALA A 184 4.24 10.58 4.11
C ALA A 184 4.61 10.97 5.54
N TYR A 185 4.23 10.13 6.51
CA TYR A 185 4.54 10.35 7.92
C TYR A 185 6.06 10.39 8.17
N LEU A 186 6.80 9.43 7.61
CA LEU A 186 8.25 9.35 7.79
C LEU A 186 9.00 10.49 7.08
N LEU A 187 8.49 10.95 5.92
CA LEU A 187 9.01 12.14 5.25
C LEU A 187 8.84 13.40 6.11
N ASP A 188 7.66 13.60 6.68
CA ASP A 188 7.37 14.75 7.57
C ASP A 188 8.23 14.71 8.84
N ALA A 189 8.49 13.51 9.37
CA ALA A 189 9.36 13.32 10.53
C ALA A 189 10.85 13.52 10.22
N GLY A 190 11.22 13.62 8.93
CA GLY A 190 12.61 13.66 8.48
C GLY A 190 13.35 12.34 8.63
N GLU A 191 12.63 11.25 8.91
CA GLU A 191 13.17 9.89 9.07
C GLU A 191 13.44 9.21 7.72
N LEU A 192 13.00 9.83 6.63
CA LEU A 192 13.08 9.29 5.28
C LEU A 192 13.49 10.40 4.29
N THR A 193 14.36 10.07 3.34
CA THR A 193 14.85 10.99 2.31
C THR A 193 13.92 11.05 1.09
N LEU A 194 14.07 12.04 0.22
CA LEU A 194 13.25 12.07 -1.00
C LEU A 194 13.52 10.84 -1.88
N THR A 195 14.77 10.38 -1.95
CA THR A 195 15.19 9.20 -2.71
C THR A 195 14.58 7.92 -2.16
N GLU A 196 14.69 7.68 -0.85
CA GLU A 196 14.11 6.48 -0.21
C GLU A 196 12.58 6.43 -0.38
N ALA A 197 11.90 7.58 -0.40
CA ALA A 197 10.45 7.62 -0.64
C ALA A 197 10.13 7.18 -2.08
N ARG A 198 10.90 7.67 -3.05
CA ARG A 198 10.77 7.28 -4.45
C ARG A 198 11.07 5.80 -4.66
N GLU A 199 12.04 5.24 -3.94
CA GLU A 199 12.32 3.80 -3.95
C GLU A 199 11.12 2.98 -3.43
N GLN A 200 10.48 3.42 -2.34
CA GLN A 200 9.28 2.75 -1.82
C GLN A 200 8.11 2.81 -2.81
N ILE A 201 7.88 3.97 -3.44
CA ILE A 201 6.85 4.14 -4.47
C ILE A 201 7.14 3.25 -5.68
N THR A 202 8.40 3.17 -6.11
CA THR A 202 8.84 2.32 -7.23
C THR A 202 8.67 0.83 -6.91
N ALA A 203 9.00 0.40 -5.69
CA ALA A 203 8.79 -0.98 -5.27
C ALA A 203 7.30 -1.34 -5.23
N LEU A 204 6.45 -0.43 -4.73
CA LEU A 204 5.00 -0.61 -4.71
C LEU A 204 4.41 -0.69 -6.11
N ASP A 205 4.90 0.14 -7.03
CA ASP A 205 4.53 0.09 -8.44
C ASP A 205 4.86 -1.26 -9.10
N GLY A 206 6.04 -1.81 -8.84
CA GLY A 206 6.42 -3.13 -9.33
C GLY A 206 5.48 -4.23 -8.84
N GLN A 207 5.06 -4.17 -7.57
CA GLN A 207 4.11 -5.12 -6.98
C GLN A 207 2.72 -5.01 -7.62
N LEU A 208 2.20 -3.79 -7.78
CA LEU A 208 0.88 -3.55 -8.38
C LEU A 208 0.84 -3.93 -9.86
N THR A 209 1.89 -3.60 -10.61
CA THR A 209 2.02 -3.98 -12.02
C THR A 209 2.05 -5.50 -12.19
N LEU A 210 2.87 -6.20 -11.39
CA LEU A 210 2.96 -7.65 -11.44
C LEU A 210 1.63 -8.32 -11.06
N TRP A 211 0.99 -7.85 -9.99
CA TRP A 211 -0.31 -8.37 -9.58
C TRP A 211 -1.35 -8.18 -10.68
N ARG A 212 -1.45 -6.98 -11.26
CA ARG A 212 -2.39 -6.66 -12.33
C ARG A 212 -2.21 -7.58 -13.54
N GLN A 213 -0.98 -7.74 -14.02
CA GLN A 213 -0.67 -8.64 -15.13
C GLN A 213 -1.11 -10.07 -14.81
N THR A 214 -0.75 -10.56 -13.63
CA THR A 214 -1.11 -11.90 -13.17
C THR A 214 -2.63 -12.06 -13.10
N ALA A 215 -3.36 -11.08 -12.58
CA ALA A 215 -4.82 -11.10 -12.51
C ALA A 215 -5.47 -11.13 -13.89
N GLN A 216 -4.99 -10.32 -14.83
CA GLN A 216 -5.50 -10.31 -16.22
C GLN A 216 -5.27 -11.65 -16.92
N GLU A 217 -4.11 -12.27 -16.75
CA GLU A 217 -3.79 -13.59 -17.30
C GLU A 217 -4.69 -14.69 -16.69
N ARG A 218 -4.95 -14.61 -15.37
CA ARG A 218 -5.67 -15.67 -14.63
C ARG A 218 -7.19 -15.60 -14.73
N PHE A 219 -7.76 -14.41 -14.87
CA PHE A 219 -9.21 -14.20 -14.94
C PHE A 219 -9.71 -13.90 -16.36
N GLY A 220 -8.81 -13.58 -17.30
CA GLY A 220 -9.15 -13.34 -18.70
C GLY A 220 -10.08 -12.15 -18.90
N ARG A 221 -10.92 -12.23 -19.95
CA ARG A 221 -11.75 -11.09 -20.42
C ARG A 221 -12.96 -10.77 -19.56
N ASN A 222 -13.40 -11.68 -18.69
CA ASN A 222 -14.60 -11.46 -17.86
C ASN A 222 -14.35 -11.87 -16.41
N PRO A 223 -13.57 -11.07 -15.64
CA PRO A 223 -13.35 -11.33 -14.23
C PRO A 223 -14.65 -11.25 -13.42
N PRO A 224 -14.74 -11.96 -12.28
CA PRO A 224 -15.79 -11.73 -11.28
C PRO A 224 -15.81 -10.28 -10.77
N SER A 225 -16.96 -9.78 -10.27
CA SER A 225 -17.09 -8.38 -9.82
C SER A 225 -15.99 -7.92 -8.86
N PRO A 226 -15.66 -8.69 -7.80
CA PRO A 226 -14.61 -8.25 -6.88
C PRO A 226 -13.25 -8.07 -7.56
N ILE A 227 -12.94 -8.92 -8.55
CA ILE A 227 -11.69 -8.81 -9.32
C ILE A 227 -11.73 -7.62 -10.28
N LYS A 228 -12.87 -7.34 -10.91
CA LYS A 228 -13.06 -6.13 -11.74
C LYS A 228 -12.82 -4.87 -10.92
N GLU A 229 -13.34 -4.82 -9.70
CA GLU A 229 -13.16 -3.67 -8.81
C GLU A 229 -11.71 -3.54 -8.33
N LEU A 230 -11.05 -4.64 -7.95
CA LEU A 230 -9.62 -4.63 -7.61
C LEU A 230 -8.75 -4.18 -8.80
N LEU A 231 -9.07 -4.64 -10.01
CA LEU A 231 -8.40 -4.19 -11.24
C LEU A 231 -8.64 -2.68 -11.44
N ALA A 232 -9.87 -2.19 -11.31
CA ALA A 232 -10.16 -0.76 -11.45
C ALA A 232 -9.41 0.12 -10.42
N LEU A 233 -9.22 -0.37 -9.19
CA LEU A 233 -8.39 0.31 -8.19
C LEU A 233 -6.90 0.27 -8.55
N SER A 234 -6.41 -0.85 -9.07
CA SER A 234 -5.06 -0.96 -9.60
C SER A 234 -4.83 -0.08 -10.83
N ASP A 235 -5.86 0.14 -11.65
CA ASP A 235 -5.79 1.02 -12.83
C ASP A 235 -5.58 2.48 -12.44
N ALA A 236 -6.17 2.91 -11.31
CA ALA A 236 -5.95 4.24 -10.76
C ALA A 236 -4.49 4.46 -10.33
N TRP A 237 -3.71 3.39 -10.07
CA TRP A 237 -2.33 3.49 -9.60
C TRP A 237 -1.42 4.25 -10.58
N ALA A 238 -1.60 4.09 -11.89
CA ALA A 238 -0.77 4.79 -12.88
C ALA A 238 -0.88 6.32 -12.72
N GLN A 239 -2.10 6.82 -12.47
CA GLN A 239 -2.32 8.24 -12.19
C GLN A 239 -1.71 8.66 -10.85
N ILE A 240 -1.92 7.87 -9.80
CA ILE A 240 -1.34 8.10 -8.47
C ILE A 240 0.18 8.25 -8.59
N ARG A 241 0.83 7.29 -9.25
CA ARG A 241 2.27 7.30 -9.49
C ARG A 241 2.71 8.55 -10.24
N GLY A 242 2.04 8.91 -11.33
CA GLY A 242 2.36 10.11 -12.08
C GLY A 242 2.29 11.37 -11.22
N ASN A 243 1.25 11.49 -10.38
CA ASN A 243 1.12 12.62 -9.46
C ASN A 243 2.26 12.68 -8.44
N LEU A 244 2.72 11.52 -7.94
CA LEU A 244 3.83 11.40 -6.99
C LEU A 244 5.20 11.69 -7.63
N GLU A 245 5.44 11.19 -8.85
CA GLU A 245 6.72 11.37 -9.53
C GLU A 245 7.02 12.82 -9.89
N ASN A 246 5.96 13.60 -10.15
CA ASN A 246 6.02 15.02 -10.49
C ASN A 246 6.40 15.94 -9.30
N GLN A 247 6.62 15.41 -8.11
CA GLN A 247 6.92 16.21 -6.91
C GLN A 247 8.42 16.32 -6.62
N ASP A 248 8.99 17.52 -6.75
CA ASP A 248 10.44 17.74 -6.65
C ASP A 248 10.94 18.05 -5.24
N SER A 249 10.05 18.16 -4.25
CA SER A 249 10.42 18.46 -2.86
C SER A 249 9.80 17.46 -1.88
N LYS A 250 10.43 17.32 -0.70
CA LYS A 250 9.89 16.48 0.39
C LYS A 250 8.50 16.93 0.82
N THR A 251 8.28 18.24 0.94
CA THR A 251 6.99 18.81 1.35
C THR A 251 5.91 18.49 0.32
N ALA A 252 6.18 18.72 -0.96
CA ALA A 252 5.22 18.46 -2.03
C ALA A 252 4.93 16.97 -2.19
N LEU A 253 5.95 16.11 -2.11
CA LEU A 253 5.76 14.66 -2.16
C LEU A 253 4.95 14.15 -0.96
N SER A 254 5.25 14.62 0.26
CA SER A 254 4.49 14.25 1.46
C SER A 254 3.02 14.66 1.36
N ALA A 255 2.75 15.88 0.88
CA ALA A 255 1.39 16.35 0.64
C ALA A 255 0.65 15.45 -0.36
N GLN A 256 1.28 15.12 -1.48
CA GLN A 256 0.67 14.25 -2.49
C GLN A 256 0.45 12.83 -1.95
N LEU A 257 1.42 12.24 -1.24
CA LEU A 257 1.29 10.93 -0.60
C LEU A 257 0.08 10.86 0.35
N LYS A 258 -0.19 11.93 1.12
CA LYS A 258 -1.37 12.01 1.99
C LYS A 258 -2.67 11.98 1.19
N LEU A 259 -2.76 12.82 0.14
CA LEU A 259 -3.95 12.88 -0.72
C LEU A 259 -4.26 11.51 -1.34
N GLU A 260 -3.25 10.89 -1.95
CA GLU A 260 -3.41 9.61 -2.63
C GLU A 260 -3.66 8.46 -1.65
N GLY A 261 -2.99 8.48 -0.49
CA GLY A 261 -3.21 7.50 0.59
C GLY A 261 -4.63 7.58 1.16
N ILE A 262 -5.15 8.79 1.40
CA ILE A 262 -6.53 9.02 1.84
C ILE A 262 -7.52 8.53 0.77
N GLY A 263 -7.31 8.93 -0.49
CA GLY A 263 -8.18 8.54 -1.60
C GLY A 263 -8.24 7.02 -1.77
N LEU A 264 -7.08 6.36 -1.75
CA LEU A 264 -7.00 4.90 -1.89
C LEU A 264 -7.66 4.17 -0.72
N PHE A 265 -7.45 4.64 0.52
CA PHE A 265 -8.10 4.04 1.69
C PHE A 265 -9.62 4.21 1.66
N GLY A 266 -10.12 5.37 1.25
CA GLY A 266 -11.56 5.60 1.08
C GLY A 266 -12.19 4.67 0.04
N ARG A 267 -11.52 4.45 -1.08
CA ARG A 267 -11.98 3.47 -2.08
C ARG A 267 -11.97 2.04 -1.56
N MET A 268 -10.99 1.67 -0.72
CA MET A 268 -10.98 0.35 -0.07
C MET A 268 -12.14 0.16 0.90
N ILE A 269 -12.56 1.22 1.59
CA ILE A 269 -13.75 1.19 2.46
C ILE A 269 -15.01 0.95 1.63
N ALA A 270 -15.21 1.73 0.56
CA ALA A 270 -16.34 1.58 -0.34
C ALA A 270 -16.40 0.17 -0.95
N LEU A 271 -15.27 -0.36 -1.39
CA LEU A 271 -15.14 -1.74 -1.88
C LEU A 271 -15.60 -2.76 -0.83
N ARG A 272 -15.12 -2.66 0.42
CA ARG A 272 -15.51 -3.62 1.48
C ARG A 272 -16.97 -3.50 1.88
N GLN A 273 -17.52 -2.29 1.91
CA GLN A 273 -18.94 -2.05 2.18
C GLN A 273 -19.82 -2.62 1.06
N GLY A 274 -19.43 -2.43 -0.21
CA GLY A 274 -20.15 -2.97 -1.35
C GLY A 274 -20.16 -4.50 -1.41
N MET A 275 -19.10 -5.16 -0.94
CA MET A 275 -19.04 -6.63 -0.85
C MET A 275 -19.72 -7.21 0.40
N GLY A 276 -19.89 -6.42 1.45
CA GLY A 276 -20.51 -6.85 2.71
C GLY A 276 -22.03 -6.62 2.79
N ALA A 277 -22.60 -5.89 1.82
CA ALA A 277 -24.03 -5.65 1.67
C ALA A 277 -24.71 -6.79 0.89
#